data_AF-A0AAW2XHE2-F1
#
_entry.id   AF-A0AAW2XHE2-F1
#
_cell.length_a   1.000
_cell.length_b   1.000
_cell.length_c   1.000
_cell.angle_alpha   90.00
_cell.angle_beta   90.00
_cell.angle_gamma   90.00
#
_symmetry.space_group_name_H-M   'P 1'
#
loop_
_entity.id
_entity.type
_entity.pdbx_description
1 polymer ?
#
loop_
_entity_poly.entity_id
_entity_poly.type
_entity_poly.pdbx_seq_one_letter_code
_entity_poly.pdbx_strand_id
1 'polypeptide(L)'
;MQRLYASQATVEQMTWHANHQREEGSMCHPSDAEAWRHFDRTHHDFAVDPCNVRLDLCMDGFALHGQYGRTYSCWPVILTPYNLPTGKCMSFEYMFLTMVIPGPSNLKHLIDVYLESLIEELQNLWHMGVLMCDSARDETFTMRTALMLTVNDLPTYVMASGWSSVGVMGCQVCMEDTRAFYLQNGRKMCYFDCHREFLPPDHPYRRNKKAITNDRVERKVAHPRFTGEQRRDWVEEFSLAVEVPLSLSDEYITHATTY
;
A
#
# COMPACT_ATOMS: atom_id res chain seq x y z
N MET A 1 15.39 13.95 1.16
CA MET A 1 15.41 13.55 2.60
C MET A 1 16.31 14.41 3.49
N GLN A 2 17.50 14.83 3.05
CA GLN A 2 18.46 15.62 3.87
C GLN A 2 17.86 16.81 4.64
N ARG A 3 16.94 17.55 4.02
CA ARG A 3 16.25 18.69 4.66
C ARG A 3 15.52 18.36 5.96
N LEU A 4 15.09 17.10 6.18
CA LEU A 4 14.34 16.69 7.37
C LEU A 4 15.18 16.77 8.66
N TYR A 5 16.52 16.69 8.53
CA TYR A 5 17.46 16.78 9.64
C TYR A 5 18.32 18.06 9.61
N ALA A 6 18.04 18.98 8.69
CA ALA A 6 18.84 20.17 8.47
C ALA A 6 18.56 21.31 9.47
N SER A 7 17.45 21.24 10.22
CA SER A 7 17.14 22.20 11.28
C SER A 7 16.70 21.51 12.56
N GLN A 8 17.15 22.03 13.70
CA GLN A 8 16.81 21.51 15.02
C GLN A 8 15.30 21.34 15.23
N ALA A 9 14.51 22.33 14.78
CA ALA A 9 13.05 22.30 14.89
C ALA A 9 12.41 21.12 14.11
N THR A 10 13.01 20.70 13.00
CA THR A 10 12.49 19.57 12.20
C THR A 10 12.95 18.23 12.77
N VAL A 11 14.18 18.16 13.29
CA VAL A 11 14.71 16.95 13.97
C VAL A 11 13.83 16.53 15.14
N GLU A 12 13.44 17.48 16.00
CA GLU A 12 12.54 17.22 17.13
C GLU A 12 11.19 16.63 16.67
N GLN A 13 10.71 17.06 15.50
CA GLN A 13 9.47 16.54 14.92
C GLN A 13 9.66 15.15 14.31
N MET A 14 10.82 14.86 13.73
CA MET A 14 11.13 13.55 13.15
C MET A 14 11.26 12.44 14.20
N THR A 15 11.56 12.80 15.45
CA THR A 15 11.58 11.84 16.57
C THR A 15 10.29 11.86 17.39
N TRP A 16 9.31 12.69 17.02
CA TRP A 16 8.07 12.87 17.78
C TRP A 16 7.27 11.58 17.94
N HIS A 17 7.18 10.77 16.88
CA HIS A 17 6.47 9.49 16.92
C HIS A 17 6.94 8.54 18.04
N ALA A 18 8.20 8.65 18.46
CA ALA A 18 8.81 7.86 19.53
C ALA A 18 8.60 8.50 20.91
N ASN A 19 8.56 9.84 20.98
CA ASN A 19 8.56 10.61 22.23
C ASN A 19 7.16 11.05 22.70
N HIS A 20 6.14 11.00 21.84
CA HIS A 20 4.80 11.46 22.19
C HIS A 20 4.13 10.58 23.26
N GLN A 21 3.29 11.21 24.08
CA GLN A 21 2.46 10.48 25.04
C GLN A 21 1.30 9.80 24.29
N ARG A 22 1.14 8.51 24.55
CA ARG A 22 0.06 7.71 24.00
C ARG A 22 -1.11 7.71 24.96
N GLU A 23 -2.30 8.02 24.46
CA GLU A 23 -3.52 7.92 25.24
C GLU A 23 -4.08 6.50 25.13
N GLU A 24 -4.32 5.85 26.27
CA GLU A 24 -4.80 4.47 26.29
C GLU A 24 -6.19 4.36 25.67
N GLY A 25 -6.34 3.49 24.66
CA GLY A 25 -7.60 3.31 23.95
C GLY A 25 -7.86 4.30 22.81
N SER A 26 -6.96 5.26 22.56
CA SER A 26 -7.04 6.19 21.43
C SER A 26 -5.86 6.00 20.47
N MET A 27 -6.10 6.20 19.18
CA MET A 27 -5.05 6.22 18.15
C MET A 27 -4.87 7.67 17.70
N CYS A 28 -3.85 8.34 18.24
CA CYS A 28 -3.56 9.74 17.93
C CYS A 28 -2.61 9.89 16.75
N HIS A 29 -1.85 8.82 16.46
CA HIS A 29 -0.86 8.78 15.39
C HIS A 29 -0.73 7.35 14.83
N PRO A 30 -0.34 7.14 13.55
CA PRO A 30 -0.09 5.81 13.00
C PRO A 30 0.87 4.94 13.82
N SER A 31 1.81 5.54 14.57
CA SER A 31 2.71 4.81 15.47
C SER A 31 2.03 4.17 16.68
N ASP A 32 0.77 4.51 16.95
CA ASP A 32 -0.07 3.84 17.95
C ASP A 32 -0.70 2.54 17.44
N ALA A 33 -0.78 2.38 16.12
CA ALA A 33 -1.42 1.24 15.50
C ALA A 33 -0.60 -0.06 15.65
N GLU A 34 -1.32 -1.18 15.71
CA GLU A 34 -0.69 -2.50 15.86
C GLU A 34 0.23 -2.86 14.69
N ALA A 35 -0.04 -2.36 13.49
CA ALA A 35 0.84 -2.56 12.33
C ALA A 35 2.24 -1.97 12.55
N TRP A 36 2.31 -0.75 13.11
CA TRP A 36 3.58 -0.12 13.44
C TRP A 36 4.31 -0.84 14.56
N ARG A 37 3.58 -1.22 15.62
CA ARG A 37 4.17 -1.97 16.74
C ARG A 37 4.68 -3.35 16.30
N HIS A 38 3.96 -4.02 15.41
CA HIS A 38 4.40 -5.28 14.84
C HIS A 38 5.68 -5.08 14.02
N PHE A 39 5.73 -4.05 13.16
CA PHE A 39 6.93 -3.70 12.41
C PHE A 39 8.13 -3.46 13.33
N ASP A 40 7.96 -2.67 14.40
CA ASP A 40 9.04 -2.37 15.33
C ASP A 40 9.55 -3.61 16.08
N ARG A 41 8.66 -4.57 16.40
CA ARG A 41 9.04 -5.85 17.00
C ARG A 41 9.79 -6.76 16.01
N THR A 42 9.40 -6.74 14.74
CA THR A 42 10.01 -7.56 13.69
C THR A 42 11.37 -6.99 13.24
N HIS A 43 11.51 -5.67 13.18
CA HIS A 43 12.70 -4.95 12.72
C HIS A 43 13.31 -4.08 13.83
N HIS A 44 13.67 -4.71 14.94
CA HIS A 44 14.20 -4.01 16.11
C HIS A 44 15.49 -3.22 15.81
N ASP A 45 16.34 -3.72 14.92
CA ASP A 45 17.56 -3.05 14.45
C ASP A 45 17.26 -1.72 13.74
N PHE A 46 16.11 -1.63 13.06
CA PHE A 46 15.64 -0.40 12.46
C PHE A 46 14.95 0.50 13.50
N ALA A 47 14.09 -0.09 14.35
CA ALA A 47 13.24 0.67 15.25
C ALA A 47 13.99 1.30 16.45
N VAL A 48 15.15 0.76 16.82
CA VAL A 48 15.98 1.28 17.92
C VAL A 48 16.45 2.71 17.69
N ASP A 49 16.63 3.11 16.42
CA ASP A 49 16.98 4.49 16.06
C ASP A 49 15.72 5.26 15.65
N PRO A 50 15.22 6.19 16.48
CA PRO A 50 14.04 6.99 16.15
C PRO A 50 14.29 7.97 14.99
N CYS A 51 15.54 8.18 14.57
CA CYS A 51 15.86 8.98 13.40
C CYS A 51 15.65 8.22 12.07
N ASN A 52 15.44 6.90 12.12
CA ASN A 52 15.04 6.15 10.94
C ASN A 52 13.62 6.55 10.48
N VAL A 53 13.45 6.69 9.16
CA VAL A 53 12.24 7.29 8.59
C VAL A 53 11.26 6.24 8.10
N ARG A 54 10.01 6.38 8.49
CA ARG A 54 8.88 5.57 8.05
C ARG A 54 8.06 6.37 7.06
N LEU A 55 7.96 5.82 5.86
CA LEU A 55 7.38 6.47 4.69
C LEU A 55 6.01 5.88 4.37
N ASP A 56 5.16 6.73 3.82
CA ASP A 56 3.93 6.38 3.13
C ASP A 56 4.03 6.79 1.67
N LEU A 57 3.56 5.92 0.79
CA LEU A 57 3.54 6.14 -0.65
C LEU A 57 2.11 6.31 -1.12
N CYS A 58 1.78 7.51 -1.60
CA CYS A 58 0.48 7.82 -2.17
C CYS A 58 0.59 7.92 -3.70
N MET A 59 -0.35 7.29 -4.41
CA MET A 59 -0.50 7.39 -5.85
C MET A 59 -1.98 7.47 -6.20
N ASP A 60 -2.31 8.34 -7.15
CA ASP A 60 -3.68 8.44 -7.69
C ASP A 60 -3.65 9.02 -9.11
N GLY A 61 -4.68 8.74 -9.91
CA GLY A 61 -4.86 9.33 -11.22
C GLY A 61 -5.64 10.65 -11.14
N PHE A 62 -4.98 11.78 -11.40
CA PHE A 62 -5.61 13.10 -11.45
C PHE A 62 -5.86 13.58 -12.88
N ALA A 63 -7.05 14.10 -13.18
CA ALA A 63 -7.36 14.68 -14.49
C ALA A 63 -7.07 16.20 -14.49
N LEU A 64 -6.03 16.62 -15.22
CA LEU A 64 -5.56 18.03 -15.26
C LEU A 64 -6.56 19.00 -15.92
N HIS A 65 -7.48 18.51 -16.75
CA HIS A 65 -8.50 19.31 -17.43
C HIS A 65 -9.89 18.69 -17.21
N GLY A 66 -10.69 19.30 -16.33
CA GLY A 66 -12.04 18.84 -16.02
C GLY A 66 -12.99 18.94 -17.22
N GLN A 67 -13.85 17.91 -17.35
CA GLN A 67 -15.07 17.72 -18.17
C GLN A 67 -15.11 18.13 -19.67
N TYR A 68 -14.24 19.01 -20.17
CA TYR A 68 -14.34 19.59 -21.53
C TYR A 68 -13.01 19.59 -22.31
N GLY A 69 -11.96 18.93 -21.81
CA GLY A 69 -10.65 18.79 -22.49
C GLY A 69 -10.33 17.34 -22.88
N ARG A 70 -9.26 17.14 -23.67
CA ARG A 70 -8.69 15.81 -23.93
C ARG A 70 -8.45 15.08 -22.60
N THR A 71 -8.83 13.81 -22.51
CA THR A 71 -8.63 12.97 -21.32
C THR A 71 -7.14 12.84 -21.05
N TYR A 72 -6.63 13.64 -20.11
CA TYR A 72 -5.24 13.63 -19.69
C TYR A 72 -5.21 13.35 -18.19
N SER A 73 -4.86 12.12 -17.83
CA SER A 73 -4.64 11.71 -16.45
C SER A 73 -3.14 11.83 -16.14
N CYS A 74 -2.77 12.47 -15.05
CA CYS A 74 -1.42 12.45 -14.51
C CYS A 74 -1.42 11.75 -13.15
N TRP A 75 -0.35 11.02 -12.86
CA TRP A 75 -0.22 10.24 -11.65
C TRP A 75 0.93 10.78 -10.81
N PRO A 76 0.66 11.66 -9.83
CA PRO A 76 1.66 12.03 -8.85
C PRO A 76 1.96 10.83 -7.95
N VAL A 77 3.24 10.58 -7.74
CA VAL A 77 3.76 9.66 -6.73
C VAL A 77 4.33 10.50 -5.61
N ILE A 78 3.76 10.36 -4.41
CA ILE A 78 4.08 11.22 -3.27
C ILE A 78 4.58 10.35 -2.12
N LEU A 79 5.77 10.65 -1.60
CA LEU A 79 6.27 10.10 -0.35
C LEU A 79 6.04 11.05 0.81
N THR A 80 5.60 10.52 1.93
CA THR A 80 5.35 11.29 3.15
C THR A 80 6.00 10.63 4.36
N PRO A 81 6.80 11.33 5.18
CA PRO A 81 7.36 10.78 6.41
C PRO A 81 6.32 10.81 7.54
N TYR A 82 5.87 9.63 7.98
CA TYR A 82 4.99 9.48 9.15
C TYR A 82 5.72 9.52 10.49
N ASN A 83 6.98 9.94 10.50
CA ASN A 83 7.70 10.26 11.73
C ASN A 83 7.13 11.51 12.43
N LEU A 84 6.57 12.42 11.64
CA LEU A 84 6.12 13.74 12.05
C LEU A 84 4.78 13.68 12.80
N PRO A 85 4.47 14.66 13.67
CA PRO A 85 3.16 14.77 14.30
C PRO A 85 2.02 14.79 13.28
N THR A 86 0.84 14.31 13.67
CA THR A 86 -0.34 14.15 12.79
C THR A 86 -0.73 15.43 12.04
N GLY A 87 -0.59 16.61 12.66
CA GLY A 87 -0.87 17.90 12.01
C GLY A 87 0.20 18.37 11.02
N LYS A 88 1.34 17.69 10.95
CA LYS A 88 2.48 18.01 10.09
C LYS A 88 2.76 16.96 9.03
N CYS A 89 2.59 15.68 9.34
CA CYS A 89 2.88 14.62 8.38
C CYS A 89 2.09 14.80 7.07
N MET A 90 0.84 15.27 7.13
CA MET A 90 0.02 15.54 5.95
C MET A 90 0.13 16.99 5.41
N SER A 91 1.13 17.77 5.82
CA SER A 91 1.33 19.11 5.29
C SER A 91 2.12 19.08 3.98
N PHE A 92 1.84 20.04 3.10
CA PHE A 92 2.49 20.15 1.79
C PHE A 92 4.03 20.26 1.89
N GLU A 93 4.54 20.84 2.97
CA GLU A 93 5.99 21.00 3.21
C GLU A 93 6.72 19.67 3.38
N TYR A 94 6.02 18.64 3.84
CA TYR A 94 6.57 17.31 4.11
C TYR A 94 6.11 16.25 3.12
N MET A 95 5.26 16.60 2.16
CA MET A 95 4.94 15.78 1.00
C MET A 95 6.04 15.93 -0.05
N PHE A 96 6.70 14.82 -0.39
CA PHE A 96 7.72 14.76 -1.42
C PHE A 96 7.11 14.19 -2.68
N LEU A 97 6.85 15.06 -3.67
CA LEU A 97 6.54 14.62 -5.03
C LEU A 97 7.79 13.97 -5.62
N THR A 98 7.84 12.65 -5.67
CA THR A 98 8.99 11.90 -6.19
C THR A 98 8.93 11.72 -7.68
N MET A 99 7.73 11.56 -8.23
CA MET A 99 7.51 11.33 -9.65
C MET A 99 6.15 11.88 -10.09
N VAL A 100 6.08 12.28 -11.35
CA VAL A 100 4.81 12.54 -12.05
C VAL A 100 4.81 11.67 -13.29
N ILE A 101 3.89 10.71 -13.35
CA ILE A 101 3.73 9.84 -14.52
C ILE A 101 2.66 10.47 -15.44
N PRO A 102 3.03 10.89 -16.67
CA PRO A 102 2.11 11.57 -17.58
C PRO A 102 1.16 10.62 -18.31
N GLY A 103 -0.09 11.03 -18.51
CA GLY A 103 -1.03 10.47 -19.49
C GLY A 103 -0.79 11.03 -20.89
N PRO A 104 -1.54 10.65 -21.95
CA PRO A 104 -2.98 10.36 -21.93
C PRO A 104 -3.37 8.88 -22.15
N SER A 105 -2.39 8.00 -22.31
CA SER A 105 -2.63 6.57 -22.58
C SER A 105 -2.78 5.76 -21.30
N ASN A 106 -3.41 4.59 -21.39
CA ASN A 106 -3.62 3.69 -20.26
C ASN A 106 -2.27 3.13 -19.76
N LEU A 107 -1.78 3.67 -18.64
CA LEU A 107 -0.48 3.36 -18.01
C LEU A 107 -0.42 1.97 -17.35
N LYS A 108 -1.50 1.17 -17.43
CA LYS A 108 -1.64 -0.14 -16.77
C LYS A 108 -0.43 -1.08 -16.88
N HIS A 109 0.31 -1.01 -17.99
CA HIS A 109 1.38 -1.95 -18.32
C HIS A 109 2.80 -1.36 -18.20
N LEU A 110 2.93 -0.09 -17.79
CA LEU A 110 4.24 0.58 -17.67
C LEU A 110 4.50 1.15 -16.27
N ILE A 111 3.53 1.04 -15.35
CA ILE A 111 3.66 1.62 -14.01
C ILE A 111 4.83 1.02 -13.23
N ASP A 112 5.11 -0.27 -13.46
CA ASP A 112 6.27 -1.00 -12.95
C ASP A 112 7.59 -0.38 -13.44
N VAL A 113 7.71 -0.06 -14.73
CA VAL A 113 8.89 0.59 -15.32
C VAL A 113 9.15 1.96 -14.68
N TYR A 114 8.10 2.74 -14.43
CA TYR A 114 8.24 4.03 -13.76
C TYR A 114 8.63 3.88 -12.28
N LEU A 115 8.05 2.90 -11.58
CA LEU A 115 8.33 2.69 -10.16
C LEU A 115 9.67 2.01 -9.90
N GLU A 116 10.29 1.36 -10.88
CA GLU A 116 11.56 0.64 -10.74
C GLU A 116 12.63 1.48 -10.03
N SER A 117 12.94 2.67 -10.54
CA SER A 117 13.96 3.54 -9.93
C SER A 117 13.62 3.96 -8.50
N LEU A 118 12.34 4.18 -8.20
CA LEU A 118 11.90 4.52 -6.85
C LEU A 118 12.04 3.32 -5.91
N ILE A 119 11.69 2.12 -6.38
CA ILE A 119 11.83 0.87 -5.63
C ILE A 119 13.30 0.61 -5.32
N GLU A 120 14.19 0.77 -6.29
CA GLU A 120 15.64 0.63 -6.08
C GLU A 120 16.17 1.63 -5.05
N GLU A 121 15.75 2.90 -5.11
CA GLU A 121 16.15 3.90 -4.13
C GLU A 121 15.64 3.54 -2.72
N LEU A 122 14.38 3.12 -2.60
CA LEU A 122 13.80 2.67 -1.33
C LEU A 122 14.50 1.43 -0.77
N GLN A 123 14.89 0.47 -1.63
CA GLN A 123 15.67 -0.70 -1.23
C GLN A 123 17.07 -0.29 -0.74
N ASN A 124 17.73 0.62 -1.43
CA ASN A 124 19.04 1.14 -1.01
C ASN A 124 18.93 1.87 0.34
N LEU A 125 17.91 2.72 0.53
CA LEU A 125 17.67 3.40 1.80
C LEU A 125 17.30 2.43 2.93
N TRP A 126 16.64 1.31 2.61
CA TRP A 126 16.34 0.27 3.59
C TRP A 126 17.58 -0.54 3.98
N HIS A 127 18.42 -0.95 3.03
CA HIS A 127 19.55 -1.85 3.30
C HIS A 127 20.83 -1.12 3.72
N MET A 128 21.19 -0.05 3.00
CA MET A 128 22.44 0.70 3.20
C MET A 128 22.21 1.96 4.02
N GLY A 129 21.06 2.60 3.85
CA GLY A 129 20.78 3.92 4.40
C GLY A 129 21.66 5.01 3.77
N VAL A 130 21.57 6.23 4.31
CA VAL A 130 22.34 7.39 3.89
C VAL A 130 22.96 8.05 5.12
N LEU A 131 24.22 8.45 5.01
CA LEU A 131 24.89 9.23 6.06
C LEU A 131 24.24 10.62 6.15
N MET A 132 23.77 10.94 7.34
CA MET A 132 23.08 12.19 7.66
C MET A 132 23.76 12.85 8.85
N CYS A 133 23.64 14.17 8.95
CA CYS A 133 24.02 14.93 10.13
C CYS A 133 22.75 15.40 10.83
N ASP A 134 22.63 15.09 12.12
CA ASP A 134 21.60 15.61 13.00
C ASP A 134 22.01 17.03 13.43
N SER A 135 21.37 18.05 12.85
CA SER A 135 21.68 19.45 13.19
C SER A 135 21.33 19.84 14.64
N ALA A 136 20.50 19.07 15.34
CA ALA A 136 20.20 19.31 16.76
C ALA A 136 21.30 18.77 17.68
N ARG A 137 21.93 17.65 17.28
CA ARG A 137 22.91 16.93 18.10
C ARG A 137 24.36 17.13 17.64
N ASP A 138 24.56 17.68 16.44
CA ASP A 138 25.83 17.75 15.73
C ASP A 138 26.50 16.36 15.60
N GLU A 139 25.67 15.33 15.43
CA GLU A 139 26.08 13.93 15.34
C GLU A 139 25.77 13.38 13.96
N THR A 140 26.70 12.59 13.40
CA THR A 140 26.46 11.86 12.16
C THR A 140 25.85 10.51 12.45
N PHE A 141 24.82 10.13 11.71
CA PHE A 141 24.16 8.84 11.82
C PHE A 141 23.79 8.30 10.43
N THR A 142 23.61 6.99 10.33
CA THR A 142 23.14 6.35 9.09
C THR A 142 21.62 6.25 9.13
N MET A 143 20.95 7.11 8.38
CA MET A 143 19.50 7.12 8.30
C MET A 143 19.02 6.05 7.32
N ARG A 144 18.17 5.14 7.80
CA ARG A 144 17.47 4.15 6.97
C ARG A 144 16.01 4.56 6.79
N THR A 145 15.40 4.12 5.69
CA THR A 145 13.96 4.33 5.45
C THR A 145 13.20 3.03 5.28
N ALA A 146 11.99 2.96 5.82
CA ALA A 146 11.05 1.89 5.59
C ALA A 146 9.78 2.42 4.92
N LEU A 147 9.33 1.78 3.83
CA LEU A 147 7.99 2.02 3.30
C LEU A 147 6.98 1.22 4.13
N MET A 148 6.18 1.92 4.92
CA MET A 148 5.24 1.30 5.86
C MET A 148 3.88 1.02 5.23
N LEU A 149 3.40 1.93 4.39
CA LEU A 149 2.04 1.98 3.91
C LEU A 149 2.01 2.47 2.46
N THR A 150 0.95 2.08 1.76
CA THR A 150 0.61 2.66 0.47
C THR A 150 -0.83 3.15 0.52
N VAL A 151 -1.05 4.41 0.13
CA VAL A 151 -2.36 5.06 0.09
C VAL A 151 -2.79 5.17 -1.37
N ASN A 152 -3.66 4.26 -1.76
CA ASN A 152 -4.15 4.15 -3.13
C ASN A 152 -5.66 3.93 -3.10
N ASP A 153 -6.37 4.45 -4.10
CA ASP A 153 -7.71 3.96 -4.38
C ASP A 153 -7.62 2.53 -4.97
N LEU A 154 -8.76 1.81 -5.03
CA LEU A 154 -8.76 0.43 -5.51
C LEU A 154 -8.21 0.29 -6.95
N PRO A 155 -8.60 1.13 -7.93
CA PRO A 155 -7.98 1.15 -9.26
C PRO A 155 -6.46 1.32 -9.25
N THR A 156 -5.95 2.29 -8.50
CA THR A 156 -4.50 2.57 -8.40
C THR A 156 -3.76 1.41 -7.77
N TYR A 157 -4.31 0.84 -6.70
CA TYR A 157 -3.73 -0.32 -6.04
C TYR A 157 -3.60 -1.50 -7.02
N VAL A 158 -4.65 -1.81 -7.78
CA VAL A 158 -4.70 -2.90 -8.77
C VAL A 158 -3.58 -2.75 -9.79
N MET A 159 -3.35 -1.52 -10.27
CA MET A 159 -2.26 -1.25 -11.20
C MET A 159 -0.89 -1.38 -10.54
N ALA A 160 -0.69 -0.77 -9.37
CA ALA A 160 0.59 -0.79 -8.68
C ALA A 160 1.02 -2.18 -8.17
N SER A 161 0.05 -3.04 -7.81
CA SER A 161 0.30 -4.39 -7.30
C SER A 161 0.32 -5.47 -8.36
N GLY A 162 -0.03 -5.14 -9.62
CA GLY A 162 -0.27 -6.14 -10.67
C GLY A 162 -1.48 -7.04 -10.39
N TRP A 163 -2.31 -6.71 -9.41
CA TRP A 163 -3.43 -7.54 -8.95
C TRP A 163 -4.69 -7.31 -9.80
N SER A 164 -5.58 -8.29 -9.91
CA SER A 164 -6.89 -8.11 -10.56
C SER A 164 -7.99 -7.74 -9.56
N SER A 165 -8.75 -6.67 -9.84
CA SER A 165 -9.97 -6.34 -9.06
C SER A 165 -11.24 -6.98 -9.61
N VAL A 166 -11.14 -7.81 -10.65
CA VAL A 166 -12.29 -8.31 -11.40
C VAL A 166 -12.51 -9.79 -11.08
N GLY A 167 -13.77 -10.21 -11.11
CA GLY A 167 -14.11 -11.62 -11.04
C GLY A 167 -13.92 -12.20 -9.64
N VAL A 168 -13.39 -13.41 -9.57
CA VAL A 168 -13.02 -14.14 -8.35
C VAL A 168 -11.77 -13.54 -7.70
N MET A 169 -10.86 -12.97 -8.48
CA MET A 169 -9.59 -12.43 -7.96
C MET A 169 -9.72 -11.10 -7.20
N GLY A 170 -10.89 -10.47 -7.15
CA GLY A 170 -11.01 -9.13 -6.55
C GLY A 170 -10.77 -9.07 -5.04
N CYS A 171 -10.72 -10.20 -4.33
CA CYS A 171 -10.31 -10.22 -2.92
C CYS A 171 -8.81 -10.47 -2.77
N GLN A 172 -8.06 -9.50 -2.26
CA GLN A 172 -6.60 -9.60 -2.05
C GLN A 172 -6.21 -10.45 -0.83
N VAL A 173 -7.18 -10.80 0.01
CA VAL A 173 -6.97 -11.62 1.20
C VAL A 173 -7.22 -13.09 0.87
N CYS A 174 -8.37 -13.37 0.24
CA CYS A 174 -8.77 -14.73 -0.14
C CYS A 174 -8.16 -15.17 -1.47
N MET A 175 -7.76 -14.23 -2.33
CA MET A 175 -7.23 -14.51 -3.67
C MET A 175 -8.22 -15.39 -4.47
N GLU A 176 -7.74 -16.46 -5.11
CA GLU A 176 -8.57 -17.41 -5.85
C GLU A 176 -9.55 -18.20 -4.96
N ASP A 177 -9.23 -18.36 -3.68
CA ASP A 177 -10.06 -19.07 -2.69
C ASP A 177 -11.23 -18.23 -2.14
N THR A 178 -11.52 -17.09 -2.77
CA THR A 178 -12.68 -16.28 -2.40
C THR A 178 -13.98 -17.07 -2.56
N ARG A 179 -14.96 -16.74 -1.72
CA ARG A 179 -16.33 -17.26 -1.84
C ARG A 179 -17.27 -16.34 -2.58
N ALA A 180 -16.71 -15.34 -3.25
CA ALA A 180 -17.48 -14.45 -4.08
C ALA A 180 -18.30 -15.25 -5.09
N PHE A 181 -19.54 -14.84 -5.31
CA PHE A 181 -20.48 -15.54 -6.18
C PHE A 181 -21.07 -14.59 -7.21
N TYR A 182 -21.40 -15.14 -8.36
CA TYR A 182 -21.97 -14.36 -9.46
C TYR A 182 -23.48 -14.17 -9.28
N LEU A 183 -23.93 -12.92 -9.26
CA LEU A 183 -25.36 -12.58 -9.26
C LEU A 183 -25.92 -12.73 -10.66
N GLN A 184 -26.71 -13.77 -10.89
CA GLN A 184 -27.28 -14.08 -12.23
C GLN A 184 -28.05 -12.90 -12.84
N ASN A 185 -28.91 -12.25 -12.05
CA ASN A 185 -29.72 -11.12 -12.53
C ASN A 185 -28.94 -9.81 -12.61
N GLY A 186 -27.98 -9.61 -11.70
CA GLY A 186 -27.16 -8.39 -11.65
C GLY A 186 -25.95 -8.42 -12.58
N ARG A 187 -25.61 -9.61 -13.11
CA ARG A 187 -24.43 -9.89 -13.94
C ARG A 187 -23.12 -9.36 -13.33
N LYS A 188 -23.00 -9.45 -12.01
CA LYS A 188 -21.88 -8.91 -11.22
C LYS A 188 -21.44 -9.91 -10.17
N MET A 189 -20.14 -9.93 -9.89
CA MET A 189 -19.59 -10.63 -8.73
C MET A 189 -20.04 -9.95 -7.45
N CYS A 190 -20.41 -10.76 -6.46
CA CYS A 190 -20.84 -10.33 -5.15
C CYS A 190 -19.96 -10.96 -4.08
N TYR A 191 -19.43 -10.11 -3.21
CA TYR A 191 -18.61 -10.49 -2.05
C TYR A 191 -19.41 -10.44 -0.75
N PHE A 192 -20.73 -10.25 -0.85
CA PHE A 192 -21.59 -10.17 0.31
C PHE A 192 -21.48 -11.47 1.12
N ASP A 193 -21.44 -11.32 2.43
CA ASP A 193 -21.36 -12.44 3.38
C ASP A 193 -20.08 -13.31 3.31
N CYS A 194 -19.10 -12.98 2.47
CA CYS A 194 -17.83 -13.71 2.42
C CYS A 194 -16.91 -13.42 3.62
N HIS A 195 -17.17 -12.34 4.36
CA HIS A 195 -16.30 -11.83 5.42
C HIS A 195 -16.47 -12.51 6.79
N ARG A 196 -17.57 -13.26 7.01
CA ARG A 196 -17.85 -13.87 8.33
C ARG A 196 -16.83 -14.93 8.74
N GLU A 197 -16.12 -15.51 7.77
CA GLU A 197 -15.05 -16.46 8.02
C GLU A 197 -13.85 -15.83 8.75
N PHE A 198 -13.71 -14.49 8.75
CA PHE A 198 -12.65 -13.79 9.47
C PHE A 198 -12.99 -13.48 10.93
N LEU A 199 -14.24 -13.69 11.35
CA LEU A 199 -14.63 -13.52 12.75
C LEU A 199 -14.14 -14.70 13.60
N PRO A 200 -13.95 -14.53 14.92
CA PRO A 200 -13.67 -15.65 15.82
C PRO A 200 -14.68 -16.80 15.68
N PRO A 201 -14.29 -18.08 15.82
CA PRO A 201 -15.18 -19.23 15.62
C PRO A 201 -16.46 -19.24 16.46
N ASP A 202 -16.40 -18.64 17.65
CA ASP A 202 -17.50 -18.49 18.61
C ASP A 202 -18.32 -17.21 18.42
N HIS A 203 -17.93 -16.34 17.49
CA HIS A 203 -18.58 -15.05 17.28
C HIS A 203 -20.07 -15.21 16.88
N PRO A 204 -21.02 -14.52 17.54
CA PRO A 204 -22.47 -14.70 17.31
C PRO A 204 -22.91 -14.55 15.85
N TYR A 205 -22.30 -13.61 15.11
CA TYR A 205 -22.62 -13.39 13.68
C TYR A 205 -22.32 -14.58 12.76
N ARG A 206 -21.40 -15.48 13.14
CA ARG A 206 -21.19 -16.73 12.38
C ARG A 206 -22.42 -17.65 12.43
N ARG A 207 -23.23 -17.56 13.49
CA ARG A 207 -24.45 -18.37 13.70
C ARG A 207 -25.72 -17.62 13.30
N ASN A 208 -25.59 -16.35 12.91
CA ASN A 208 -26.73 -15.52 12.55
C ASN A 208 -27.22 -15.85 11.15
N LYS A 209 -28.27 -16.66 11.09
CA LYS A 209 -28.91 -17.09 9.84
C LYS A 209 -29.94 -16.11 9.29
N LYS A 210 -30.54 -15.30 10.16
CA LYS A 210 -31.74 -14.50 9.83
C LYS A 210 -31.40 -13.09 9.38
N ALA A 211 -30.40 -12.46 10.00
CA ALA A 211 -30.07 -11.06 9.70
C ALA A 211 -29.14 -10.88 8.50
N ILE A 212 -28.52 -11.97 8.04
CA ILE A 212 -27.55 -11.98 6.94
C ILE A 212 -28.10 -12.93 5.87
N THR A 213 -27.92 -12.59 4.59
CA THR A 213 -28.40 -13.46 3.52
C THR A 213 -27.82 -14.87 3.68
N ASN A 214 -28.53 -15.85 3.15
CA ASN A 214 -28.07 -17.22 2.91
C ASN A 214 -28.47 -18.28 3.95
N ASP A 215 -29.18 -17.98 5.05
CA ASP A 215 -29.65 -18.95 6.08
C ASP A 215 -28.58 -19.95 6.57
N ARG A 216 -27.30 -19.56 6.41
CA ARG A 216 -26.13 -20.40 6.61
C ARG A 216 -25.46 -20.06 7.94
N VAL A 217 -24.88 -21.10 8.55
CA VAL A 217 -23.93 -20.97 9.65
C VAL A 217 -22.53 -21.02 9.07
N GLU A 218 -21.71 -20.01 9.34
CA GLU A 218 -20.32 -19.97 8.92
C GLU A 218 -19.46 -20.81 9.88
N ARG A 219 -18.92 -21.92 9.38
CA ARG A 219 -18.11 -22.87 10.16
C ARG A 219 -16.67 -22.97 9.66
N LYS A 220 -16.37 -22.44 8.48
CA LYS A 220 -15.02 -22.53 7.94
C LYS A 220 -14.08 -21.57 8.68
N VAL A 221 -12.80 -21.91 8.63
CA VAL A 221 -11.72 -21.10 9.17
C VAL A 221 -11.43 -19.97 8.18
N ALA A 222 -10.95 -18.84 8.70
CA ALA A 222 -10.47 -17.74 7.87
C ALA A 222 -9.42 -18.23 6.89
N HIS A 223 -9.45 -17.70 5.66
CA HIS A 223 -8.36 -17.92 4.71
C HIS A 223 -7.02 -17.50 5.36
N PRO A 224 -5.96 -18.31 5.28
CA PRO A 224 -4.65 -17.90 5.78
C PRO A 224 -4.21 -16.61 5.09
N ARG A 225 -3.65 -15.69 5.87
CA ARG A 225 -3.02 -14.49 5.31
C ARG A 225 -1.63 -14.86 4.84
N PHE A 226 -1.39 -14.76 3.53
CA PHE A 226 -0.06 -14.93 2.97
C PHE A 226 0.88 -13.84 3.47
N THR A 227 2.13 -14.22 3.76
CA THR A 227 3.21 -13.26 3.99
C THR A 227 3.55 -12.51 2.71
N GLY A 228 4.30 -11.41 2.82
CA GLY A 228 4.79 -10.70 1.64
C GLY A 228 5.67 -11.57 0.75
N GLU A 229 6.46 -12.47 1.33
CA GLU A 229 7.29 -13.44 0.62
C GLU A 229 6.43 -14.46 -0.13
N GLN A 230 5.46 -15.09 0.53
CA GLN A 230 4.57 -16.05 -0.13
C GLN A 230 3.78 -15.43 -1.28
N ARG A 231 3.37 -14.15 -1.15
CA ARG A 231 2.72 -13.43 -2.23
C ARG A 231 3.68 -13.15 -3.38
N ARG A 232 4.93 -12.80 -3.08
CA ARG A 232 5.95 -12.58 -4.10
C ARG A 232 6.22 -13.87 -4.87
N ASP A 233 6.47 -14.96 -4.16
CA ASP A 233 6.70 -16.28 -4.76
C ASP A 233 5.52 -16.69 -5.65
N TRP A 234 4.29 -16.47 -5.16
CA TRP A 234 3.07 -16.73 -5.94
C TRP A 234 2.98 -15.86 -7.19
N VAL A 235 3.33 -14.56 -7.12
CA VAL A 235 3.33 -13.67 -8.30
C VAL A 235 4.43 -14.06 -9.28
N GLU A 236 5.60 -14.50 -8.80
CA GLU A 236 6.74 -14.94 -9.63
C GLU A 236 6.43 -16.21 -10.44
N GLU A 237 5.44 -17.01 -10.03
CA GLU A 237 4.92 -18.12 -10.84
C GLU A 237 4.20 -17.65 -12.12
N PHE A 238 3.79 -16.37 -12.18
CA PHE A 238 3.15 -15.77 -13.35
C PHE A 238 4.17 -14.91 -14.11
N SER A 239 4.20 -15.05 -15.45
CA SER A 239 5.09 -14.26 -16.29
C SER A 239 4.84 -12.75 -16.11
N LEU A 240 5.90 -12.00 -15.82
CA LEU A 240 5.89 -10.54 -15.86
C LEU A 240 5.56 -10.08 -17.29
N ALA A 241 4.82 -8.98 -17.42
CA ALA A 241 4.42 -8.41 -18.73
C ALA A 241 5.62 -8.00 -19.62
N VAL A 242 6.84 -8.03 -19.10
CA VAL A 242 8.08 -7.56 -19.74
C VAL A 242 8.73 -8.61 -20.66
N GLU A 243 8.26 -9.86 -20.67
CA GLU A 243 8.84 -10.89 -21.56
C GLU A 243 8.31 -10.85 -23.01
N VAL A 244 7.40 -9.93 -23.35
CA VAL A 244 6.97 -9.74 -24.74
C VAL A 244 7.79 -8.62 -25.38
N PRO A 245 8.65 -8.90 -26.38
CA PRO A 245 9.34 -7.86 -27.12
C PRO A 245 8.32 -6.86 -27.69
N LEU A 246 8.63 -5.56 -27.58
CA LEU A 246 7.89 -4.43 -28.15
C LEU A 246 7.61 -4.51 -29.67
N SER A 247 7.94 -5.63 -30.34
CA SER A 247 7.77 -5.86 -31.76
C SER A 247 6.60 -6.77 -32.14
N LEU A 248 5.69 -7.13 -31.24
CA LEU A 248 4.47 -7.86 -31.60
C LEU A 248 3.21 -7.04 -31.32
N SER A 249 2.76 -6.42 -32.40
CA SER A 249 1.47 -5.80 -32.67
C SER A 249 0.26 -6.48 -32.02
N ASP A 250 -0.60 -5.67 -31.40
CA ASP A 250 -2.09 -5.72 -31.37
C ASP A 250 -2.87 -7.03 -31.11
N GLU A 251 -2.23 -8.18 -30.82
CA GLU A 251 -2.94 -9.46 -30.65
C GLU A 251 -3.01 -10.00 -29.21
N TYR A 252 -2.38 -9.36 -28.22
CA TYR A 252 -2.44 -9.86 -26.82
C TYR A 252 -3.63 -9.35 -26.00
N ILE A 253 -4.56 -8.62 -26.61
CA ILE A 253 -5.84 -8.28 -25.98
C ILE A 253 -6.89 -9.32 -26.41
N THR A 254 -6.92 -10.50 -25.76
CA THR A 254 -8.18 -11.29 -25.71
C THR A 254 -8.23 -12.48 -24.73
N HIS A 255 -7.19 -12.88 -24.00
CA HIS A 255 -7.26 -14.15 -23.26
C HIS A 255 -7.12 -14.12 -21.71
N ALA A 256 -7.19 -12.96 -21.06
CA ALA A 256 -7.31 -12.88 -19.59
C ALA A 256 -8.70 -12.42 -19.09
N THR A 257 -9.69 -12.28 -19.98
CA THR A 257 -11.07 -11.95 -19.63
C THR A 257 -12.04 -12.91 -20.29
N THR A 258 -12.10 -14.13 -19.76
CA THR A 258 -13.27 -15.02 -19.81
C THR A 258 -12.94 -16.17 -18.87
N TYR A 259 -13.32 -16.08 -17.61
CA TYR A 259 -14.49 -16.73 -16.98
C TYR A 259 -14.72 -16.12 -15.59
#